data_AF-A0AAE1T9V9-F1
#
_entry.id   AF-A0AAE1T9V9-F1
#
_cell.length_a   1.000
_cell.length_b   1.000
_cell.length_c   1.000
_cell.angle_alpha   90.00
_cell.angle_beta   90.00
_cell.angle_gamma   90.00
#
_symmetry.space_group_name_H-M   'P 1'
#
loop_
_entity.id
_entity.type
_entity.pdbx_description
1 polymer ?
#
loop_
_entity_poly.entity_id
_entity_poly.type
_entity_poly.pdbx_seq_one_letter_code
_entity_poly.pdbx_strand_id
1 'polypeptide(L)'
;MAELTRKLGLETQIICIDDFRGWPGYYDNGKSLKLVNGDSMLLYQFMKNVVNVRASESIMFLPFSAGTALVGLCDWGVYGDLVEVDAAHDFHSAWADINNAYKVLRSGGVLFGHDYFLDVDNYGVRRAVDLFARSTVSRRD
;
A
#
# COMPACT_ATOMS: atom_id res chain seq x y z
N MET A 1 5.74 -5.48 9.56
CA MET A 1 5.99 -4.14 10.15
C MET A 1 5.74 -4.06 11.65
N ALA A 2 4.51 -4.25 12.16
CA ALA A 2 4.19 -4.02 13.58
C ALA A 2 5.04 -4.80 14.60
N GLU A 3 5.33 -6.08 14.35
CA GLU A 3 6.19 -6.83 15.27
C GLU A 3 7.64 -6.35 15.26
N LEU A 4 8.13 -5.92 14.10
CA LEU A 4 9.49 -5.44 13.92
C LEU A 4 9.69 -4.10 14.62
N THR A 5 8.79 -3.14 14.41
CA THR A 5 8.85 -1.82 15.07
C THR A 5 8.78 -1.96 16.59
N ARG A 6 7.92 -2.86 17.09
CA ARG A 6 7.85 -3.21 18.52
C ARG A 6 9.15 -3.81 19.04
N LYS A 7 9.78 -4.76 18.33
CA LYS A 7 11.07 -5.36 18.72
C LYS A 7 12.20 -4.33 18.77
N LEU A 8 12.14 -3.33 17.90
CA LEU A 8 13.11 -2.23 17.85
C LEU A 8 12.81 -1.12 18.87
N GLY A 9 11.70 -1.20 19.61
CA GLY A 9 11.30 -0.18 20.59
C GLY A 9 10.88 1.15 19.96
N LEU A 10 10.46 1.13 18.68
CA LEU A 10 10.05 2.34 17.97
C LEU A 10 8.62 2.72 18.35
N GLU A 11 8.42 4.00 18.66
CA GLU A 11 7.09 4.60 18.72
C GLU A 11 6.62 4.83 17.28
N THR A 12 5.68 4.02 16.81
CA THR A 12 5.29 4.02 15.38
C THR A 12 3.80 3.78 15.24
N GLN A 13 3.15 4.67 14.48
CA GLN A 13 1.81 4.44 13.94
C GLN A 13 1.95 3.85 12.54
N ILE A 14 1.30 2.72 12.29
CA ILE A 14 1.23 2.07 10.98
C ILE A 14 -0.15 2.34 10.41
N ILE A 15 -0.21 2.87 9.19
CA ILE A 15 -1.45 3.11 8.46
C ILE A 15 -1.52 2.11 7.31
N CYS A 16 -2.51 1.22 7.33
CA CYS A 16 -2.76 0.25 6.27
C CYS A 16 -3.91 0.75 5.39
N ILE A 17 -3.65 0.95 4.10
CA ILE A 17 -4.61 1.48 3.13
C ILE A 17 -4.92 0.37 2.13
N ASP A 18 -6.18 0.00 2.03
CA ASP A 18 -6.69 -0.97 1.05
C ASP A 18 -8.21 -0.77 0.95
N ASP A 19 -8.85 -1.09 -0.17
CA ASP A 19 -10.31 -1.11 -0.22
C ASP A 19 -10.90 -2.40 0.40
N PHE A 20 -10.02 -3.34 0.76
CA PHE A 20 -10.26 -4.67 1.31
C PHE A 20 -11.23 -5.51 0.48
N ARG A 21 -11.27 -5.29 -0.83
CA ARG A 21 -12.07 -6.06 -1.79
C ARG A 21 -11.23 -6.95 -2.70
N GLY A 22 -9.91 -6.78 -2.61
CA GLY A 22 -8.93 -7.57 -3.33
C GLY A 22 -8.83 -7.18 -4.80
N TRP A 23 -7.74 -7.58 -5.41
CA TRP A 23 -7.51 -7.33 -6.83
C TRP A 23 -8.49 -8.14 -7.71
N PRO A 24 -9.09 -7.53 -8.75
CA PRO A 24 -10.04 -8.22 -9.64
C PRO A 24 -9.56 -9.56 -10.20
N GLY A 25 -8.25 -9.72 -10.44
CA GLY A 25 -7.69 -10.98 -10.95
C GLY A 25 -7.80 -12.18 -10.01
N TYR A 26 -8.10 -11.98 -8.71
CA TYR A 26 -8.38 -13.10 -7.79
C TYR A 26 -9.71 -13.79 -8.05
N TYR A 27 -10.64 -13.13 -8.76
CA TYR A 27 -11.98 -13.67 -8.97
C TYR A 27 -12.08 -14.64 -10.16
N ASP A 28 -11.05 -14.75 -11.01
CA ASP A 28 -11.18 -15.38 -12.33
C ASP A 28 -10.75 -16.86 -12.41
N ASN A 29 -10.21 -17.49 -11.36
CA ASN A 29 -9.58 -18.82 -11.53
C ASN A 29 -9.66 -19.76 -10.30
N GLY A 30 -10.87 -20.06 -9.81
CA GLY A 30 -11.11 -21.10 -8.79
C GLY A 30 -10.55 -20.81 -7.38
N LYS A 31 -9.75 -19.76 -7.23
CA LYS A 31 -9.27 -19.18 -5.97
C LYS A 31 -10.09 -17.94 -5.62
N SER A 32 -11.41 -18.05 -5.63
CA SER A 32 -12.26 -16.91 -5.31
C SER A 32 -12.14 -16.55 -3.84
N LEU A 33 -12.04 -15.24 -3.57
CA LEU A 33 -12.20 -14.72 -2.21
C LEU A 33 -13.57 -15.13 -1.69
N LYS A 34 -13.65 -15.51 -0.42
CA LYS A 34 -14.93 -15.85 0.20
C LYS A 34 -15.77 -14.59 0.28
N LEU A 35 -16.88 -14.59 -0.45
CA LEU A 35 -17.89 -13.54 -0.40
C LEU A 35 -19.00 -13.90 0.59
N VAL A 36 -19.47 -12.92 1.35
CA VAL A 36 -20.65 -13.02 2.22
C VAL A 36 -21.59 -11.89 1.85
N ASN A 37 -22.81 -12.22 1.41
CA ASN A 37 -23.80 -11.24 0.94
C ASN A 37 -23.29 -10.30 -0.16
N GLY A 38 -22.38 -10.79 -1.01
CA GLY A 38 -21.80 -10.03 -2.13
C GLY A 38 -20.59 -9.16 -1.78
N ASP A 39 -20.10 -9.17 -0.53
CA ASP A 39 -18.89 -8.43 -0.14
C ASP A 39 -17.76 -9.37 0.32
N SER A 40 -16.53 -8.87 0.25
CA SER A 40 -15.33 -9.57 0.68
C SER A 40 -15.18 -9.56 2.21
N MET A 41 -14.71 -10.68 2.76
CA MET A 41 -14.38 -10.78 4.19
C MET A 41 -12.97 -10.30 4.55
N LEU A 42 -12.20 -9.75 3.60
CA LEU A 42 -10.79 -9.40 3.81
C LEU A 42 -10.61 -8.37 4.91
N LEU A 43 -11.46 -7.35 5.02
CA LEU A 43 -11.36 -6.33 6.09
C LEU A 43 -11.50 -6.98 7.47
N TYR A 44 -12.52 -7.81 7.66
CA TYR A 44 -12.73 -8.52 8.93
C TYR A 44 -11.61 -9.50 9.24
N GLN A 45 -11.10 -10.19 8.23
CA GLN A 45 -9.95 -11.08 8.38
C GLN A 45 -8.69 -10.31 8.75
N PHE A 46 -8.47 -9.14 8.16
CA PHE A 46 -7.38 -8.23 8.50
C PHE A 46 -7.51 -7.77 9.97
N MET A 47 -8.67 -7.27 10.40
CA MET A 47 -8.91 -6.85 11.78
C MET A 47 -8.65 -7.98 12.78
N LYS A 48 -9.15 -9.19 12.48
CA LYS A 48 -8.88 -10.39 13.29
C LYS A 48 -7.37 -10.67 13.40
N ASN A 49 -6.65 -10.56 12.29
CA ASN A 49 -5.20 -10.77 12.27
C ASN A 49 -4.46 -9.73 13.11
N VAL A 50 -4.84 -8.45 13.01
CA VAL A 50 -4.26 -7.34 13.82
C VAL A 50 -4.45 -7.58 15.32
N VAL A 51 -5.65 -8.00 15.75
CA VAL A 51 -5.93 -8.33 17.15
C VAL A 51 -5.11 -9.53 17.61
N ASN A 52 -5.03 -10.58 16.78
CA ASN A 52 -4.28 -11.80 17.12
C ASN A 52 -2.80 -11.51 17.40
N VAL A 53 -2.17 -10.57 16.68
CA VAL A 53 -0.78 -10.17 16.90
C VAL A 53 -0.62 -9.00 17.90
N ARG A 54 -1.72 -8.61 18.56
CA ARG A 54 -1.80 -7.54 19.56
C ARG A 54 -1.24 -6.21 19.03
N ALA A 55 -1.65 -5.84 17.82
CA ALA A 55 -1.20 -4.61 17.16
C ALA A 55 -2.32 -3.57 16.99
N SER A 56 -3.47 -3.73 17.65
CA SER A 56 -4.61 -2.82 17.53
C SER A 56 -4.32 -1.37 17.91
N GLU A 57 -3.35 -1.14 18.81
CA GLU A 57 -2.95 0.20 19.24
C GLU A 57 -1.95 0.87 18.28
N SER A 58 -1.27 0.08 17.42
CA SER A 58 -0.23 0.60 16.51
C SER A 58 -0.61 0.52 15.04
N ILE A 59 -1.67 -0.22 14.68
CA ILE A 59 -2.18 -0.31 13.32
C ILE A 59 -3.52 0.40 13.23
N MET A 60 -3.61 1.35 12.32
CA MET A 60 -4.85 1.96 11.85
C MET A 60 -5.08 1.50 10.41
N PHE A 61 -6.29 1.06 10.07
CA PHE A 61 -6.65 0.74 8.69
C PHE A 61 -7.59 1.80 8.12
N LEU A 62 -7.40 2.14 6.86
CA LEU A 62 -8.24 3.07 6.10
C LEU A 62 -8.84 2.30 4.93
N PRO A 63 -10.13 1.90 5.01
CA PRO A 63 -10.77 1.02 4.03
C PRO A 63 -11.20 1.78 2.77
N PHE A 64 -10.25 2.47 2.14
CA PHE A 64 -10.42 3.27 0.94
C PHE A 64 -9.39 2.86 -0.11
N SER A 65 -9.66 3.16 -1.37
CA SER A 65 -8.64 3.04 -2.42
C SER A 65 -7.42 3.93 -2.09
N ALA A 66 -6.24 3.49 -2.54
CA ALA A 66 -4.99 4.21 -2.34
C ALA A 66 -5.10 5.68 -2.78
N GLY A 67 -5.67 5.94 -3.97
CA GLY A 67 -5.89 7.29 -4.47
C GLY A 67 -6.69 8.19 -3.53
N THR A 68 -7.80 7.70 -2.95
CA THR A 68 -8.64 8.49 -2.05
C THR A 68 -7.95 8.72 -0.70
N ALA A 69 -7.39 7.66 -0.11
CA ALA A 69 -6.77 7.74 1.20
C ALA A 69 -5.50 8.61 1.20
N LEU A 70 -4.63 8.45 0.21
CA LEU A 70 -3.36 9.19 0.14
C LEU A 70 -3.59 10.70 -0.09
N VAL A 71 -4.62 11.06 -0.87
CA VAL A 71 -5.05 12.46 -0.99
C VAL A 71 -5.55 12.99 0.36
N GLY A 72 -6.42 12.25 1.04
CA GLY A 72 -6.90 12.65 2.37
C GLY A 72 -5.79 12.82 3.40
N LEU A 73 -4.82 11.90 3.44
CA LEU A 73 -3.64 12.03 4.32
C LEU A 73 -2.81 13.28 4.00
N CYS A 74 -2.60 13.57 2.71
CA CYS A 74 -1.91 14.78 2.26
C CYS A 74 -2.64 16.05 2.74
N ASP A 75 -3.97 16.10 2.57
CA ASP A 75 -4.81 17.23 2.98
C ASP A 75 -4.82 17.42 4.50
N TRP A 76 -4.75 16.33 5.28
CA TRP A 76 -4.66 16.37 6.74
C TRP A 76 -3.25 16.63 7.27
N GLY A 77 -2.24 16.74 6.40
CA GLY A 77 -0.85 16.94 6.80
C GLY A 77 -0.23 15.72 7.50
N VAL A 78 -0.72 14.51 7.19
CA VAL A 78 -0.17 13.25 7.69
C VAL A 78 0.84 12.71 6.68
N TYR A 79 2.09 12.57 7.12
CA TYR A 79 3.21 12.14 6.27
C TYR A 79 3.96 10.98 6.92
N GLY A 80 4.36 10.00 6.11
CA GLY A 80 5.12 8.83 6.54
C GLY A 80 6.63 9.01 6.36
N ASP A 81 7.40 8.47 7.30
CA ASP A 81 8.86 8.29 7.15
C ASP A 81 9.20 7.12 6.22
N LEU A 82 8.28 6.15 6.14
CA LEU A 82 8.39 4.95 5.34
C LEU A 82 7.02 4.68 4.69
N VAL A 83 7.00 4.56 3.36
CA VAL A 83 5.78 4.27 2.59
C VAL A 83 6.04 3.07 1.69
N GLU A 84 5.23 2.02 1.88
CA GLU A 84 5.23 0.83 1.03
C GLU A 84 4.12 0.94 -0.01
N VAL A 85 4.43 0.66 -1.28
CA VAL A 85 3.46 0.58 -2.37
C VAL A 85 3.40 -0.85 -2.88
N ASP A 86 2.25 -1.49 -2.66
CA ASP A 86 1.91 -2.79 -3.22
C ASP A 86 0.60 -2.64 -4.00
N ALA A 87 0.73 -2.05 -5.19
CA ALA A 87 -0.40 -1.73 -6.05
C ALA A 87 -0.95 -3.00 -6.71
N ALA A 88 -1.90 -2.84 -7.64
CA ALA A 88 -2.20 -3.95 -8.53
C ALA A 88 -1.00 -4.27 -9.45
N HIS A 89 -1.03 -5.45 -10.04
CA HIS A 89 0.04 -5.98 -10.87
C HIS A 89 0.07 -5.37 -12.28
N ASP A 90 -0.18 -4.07 -12.45
CA ASP A 90 -0.20 -3.38 -13.74
C ASP A 90 0.45 -2.00 -13.68
N PHE A 91 0.85 -1.49 -14.86
CA PHE A 91 1.51 -0.19 -14.98
C PHE A 91 0.70 0.99 -14.41
N HIS A 92 -0.61 1.04 -14.65
CA HIS A 92 -1.41 2.24 -14.36
C HIS A 92 -1.69 2.40 -12.87
N SER A 93 -2.04 1.29 -12.20
CA SER A 93 -2.21 1.26 -10.76
C SER A 93 -0.89 1.60 -10.05
N ALA A 94 0.21 0.93 -10.41
CA ALA A 94 1.53 1.20 -9.85
C ALA A 94 1.96 2.67 -10.07
N TRP A 95 1.80 3.19 -11.29
CA TRP A 95 2.13 4.58 -11.59
C TRP A 95 1.33 5.57 -10.73
N ALA A 96 0.02 5.38 -10.62
CA ALA A 96 -0.84 6.25 -9.83
C ALA A 96 -0.47 6.21 -8.34
N ASP A 97 -0.29 5.01 -7.79
CA ASP A 97 -0.03 4.82 -6.37
C ASP A 97 1.36 5.31 -5.97
N ILE A 98 2.41 5.05 -6.77
CA ILE A 98 3.76 5.60 -6.55
C ILE A 98 3.72 7.13 -6.50
N ASN A 99 3.03 7.77 -7.45
CA ASN A 99 2.96 9.24 -7.51
C ASN A 99 2.17 9.83 -6.33
N ASN A 100 1.12 9.16 -5.84
CA ASN A 100 0.36 9.61 -4.68
C ASN A 100 1.11 9.33 -3.37
N ALA A 101 1.75 8.18 -3.25
CA ALA A 101 2.55 7.78 -2.10
C ALA A 101 3.73 8.75 -1.89
N TYR A 102 4.38 9.18 -2.98
CA TYR A 102 5.47 10.15 -2.89
C TYR A 102 5.04 11.51 -2.32
N LYS A 103 3.78 11.93 -2.52
CA LYS A 103 3.28 13.20 -1.95
C LYS A 103 3.14 13.17 -0.44
N VAL A 104 2.89 11.98 0.13
CA VAL A 104 2.76 11.78 1.59
C VAL A 104 4.07 11.28 2.22
N LEU A 105 5.17 11.23 1.46
CA LEU A 105 6.47 10.86 1.98
C LEU A 105 7.18 12.08 2.57
N ARG A 106 7.68 11.96 3.80
CA ARG A 106 8.52 13.01 4.41
C ARG A 106 9.84 13.17 3.65
N SER A 107 10.41 14.37 3.72
CA SER A 107 11.78 14.59 3.24
C SER A 107 12.75 13.68 4.00
N GLY A 108 13.61 12.96 3.27
CA GLY A 108 14.50 11.94 3.83
C GLY A 108 13.84 10.58 4.09
N GLY A 109 12.53 10.45 3.87
CA GLY A 109 11.82 9.19 3.97
C GLY A 109 12.13 8.22 2.84
N VAL A 110 11.70 6.97 3.00
CA VAL A 110 11.90 5.88 2.03
C VAL A 110 10.57 5.45 1.41
N LEU A 111 10.52 5.45 0.08
CA LEU A 111 9.46 4.83 -0.71
C LEU A 111 9.98 3.51 -1.27
N PHE A 112 9.27 2.43 -1.03
CA PHE A 112 9.62 1.08 -1.51
C PHE A 112 8.35 0.31 -1.87
N GLY A 113 8.48 -0.85 -2.51
CA GLY A 113 7.33 -1.61 -2.96
C GLY A 113 7.66 -3.00 -3.47
N HIS A 114 6.62 -3.71 -3.90
CA HIS A 114 6.68 -5.09 -4.36
C HIS A 114 6.81 -5.19 -5.90
N ASP A 115 6.83 -6.42 -6.44
CA ASP A 115 6.71 -6.76 -7.87
C ASP A 115 7.79 -6.26 -8.86
N TYR A 116 8.81 -5.51 -8.44
CA TYR A 116 9.81 -4.95 -9.37
C TYR A 116 10.59 -6.02 -10.18
N PHE A 117 10.90 -7.17 -9.57
CA PHE A 117 11.66 -8.27 -10.19
C PHE A 117 10.84 -9.55 -10.44
N LEU A 118 9.51 -9.48 -10.34
CA LEU A 118 8.65 -10.66 -10.47
C LEU A 118 8.15 -10.85 -11.91
N ASP A 119 7.66 -12.06 -12.23
CA ASP A 119 7.14 -12.41 -13.57
C ASP A 119 5.93 -11.56 -14.00
N VAL A 120 5.27 -10.90 -13.04
CA VAL A 120 4.23 -9.89 -13.27
C VAL A 120 4.76 -8.59 -13.89
N ASP A 121 6.09 -8.42 -14.01
CA ASP A 121 6.71 -7.28 -14.68
C ASP A 121 6.27 -7.13 -16.15
N ASN A 122 5.82 -8.23 -16.78
CA ASN A 122 5.22 -8.18 -18.12
C ASN A 122 4.00 -7.24 -18.22
N TYR A 123 3.37 -6.90 -17.09
CA TYR A 123 2.22 -5.99 -17.00
C TYR A 123 2.60 -4.54 -16.63
N GLY A 124 3.88 -4.30 -16.28
CA GLY A 124 4.48 -2.97 -16.31
C GLY A 124 4.78 -2.29 -14.98
N VAL A 125 4.82 -3.00 -13.84
CA VAL A 125 5.20 -2.40 -12.54
C VAL A 125 6.62 -1.81 -12.58
N ARG A 126 7.63 -2.53 -13.09
CA ARG A 126 9.00 -1.99 -13.22
C ARG A 126 9.03 -0.75 -14.08
N ARG A 127 8.28 -0.75 -15.20
CA ARG A 127 8.20 0.41 -16.09
C ARG A 127 7.66 1.64 -15.35
N ALA A 128 6.67 1.49 -14.47
CA ALA A 128 6.15 2.58 -13.66
C ALA A 128 7.23 3.12 -12.69
N VAL A 129 7.95 2.23 -12.00
CA VAL A 129 9.04 2.60 -11.09
C VAL A 129 10.19 3.30 -11.83
N ASP A 130 10.65 2.74 -12.96
CA ASP A 130 11.74 3.30 -13.76
C ASP A 130 11.41 4.70 -14.28
N LEU A 131 10.20 4.90 -14.79
CA LEU A 131 9.74 6.21 -15.25
C LEU A 131 9.68 7.20 -14.08
N PHE A 132 9.15 6.77 -12.92
CA PHE A 132 9.03 7.62 -11.76
C PHE A 132 10.40 8.09 -11.27
N ALA A 133 11.34 7.15 -11.11
CA ALA A 133 12.71 7.43 -10.69
C ALA A 133 13.43 8.40 -11.64
N ARG A 134 13.30 8.21 -12.96
CA ARG A 134 13.89 9.13 -13.96
C ARG A 134 13.29 10.53 -13.88
N SER A 135 11.97 10.63 -13.69
CA SER A 135 11.27 11.93 -13.65
C SER A 135 11.53 12.74 -12.37
N THR A 136 11.81 12.08 -11.25
CA THR A 136 12.06 12.73 -9.95
C THR A 136 13.50 13.18 -9.78
N VAL A 137 14.48 12.45 -10.34
CA VAL A 137 15.89 12.88 -10.39
C VAL A 137 16.03 14.21 -11.14
N SER A 138 15.31 14.40 -12.26
CA SER A 138 15.33 15.63 -13.05
C SER A 138 14.69 16.85 -12.38
N ARG A 139 14.02 16.70 -11.22
CA ARG A 139 13.32 17.80 -10.51
C ARG A 139 14.05 18.30 -9.26
N ARG A 140 15.24 17.76 -8.97
CA ARG A 140 16.06 18.15 -7.81
C ARG A 140 17.35 18.90 -8.19
N ASP A 141 17.51 19.26 -9.46
CA ASP A 141 18.53 20.18 -9.97
C ASP A 141 17.89 21.55 -10.29
#